data_AF-A0A8C6YYP1-F1
#
_entry.id   AF-A0A8C6YYP1-F1
#
_cell.length_a   1.000
_cell.length_b   1.000
_cell.length_c   1.000
_cell.angle_alpha   90.00
_cell.angle_beta   90.00
_cell.angle_gamma   90.00
#
_symmetry.space_group_name_H-M   'P 1'
#
loop_
_entity.id
_entity.type
_entity.pdbx_description
1 polymer ?
#
loop_
_entity_poly.entity_id
_entity_poly.type
_entity_poly.pdbx_seq_one_letter_code
_entity_poly.pdbx_strand_id
1 'polypeptide(L)'
;MDPLVGKAAGMIGLSHERLFQLLPSELTLWVDPFEVSYRIGEDGSICVLYESPRAGGAARTRERPSGCKAEWRGGRCSPAESYGVMTVSS
;
A
#
# COMPACT_ATOMS: atom_id res chain seq x y z
N MET A 1 -18.27 -5.45 6.50
CA MET A 1 -17.69 -4.34 5.72
C MET A 1 -17.94 -3.05 6.46
N ASP A 2 -16.97 -2.14 6.43
CA ASP A 2 -17.15 -0.80 6.98
C ASP A 2 -18.30 -0.06 6.24
N PRO A 3 -19.24 0.60 6.94
CA PRO A 3 -20.37 1.27 6.30
C PRO A 3 -19.99 2.42 5.37
N LEU A 4 -18.91 3.16 5.64
CA LEU A 4 -18.47 4.24 4.77
C LEU A 4 -17.89 3.70 3.48
N VAL A 5 -17.09 2.64 3.56
CA VAL A 5 -16.54 1.94 2.39
C VAL A 5 -17.67 1.32 1.55
N GLY A 6 -18.65 0.67 2.19
CA GLY A 6 -19.82 0.12 1.49
C GLY A 6 -20.64 1.18 0.77
N LYS A 7 -20.88 2.33 1.43
CA LYS A 7 -21.58 3.47 0.81
C LYS A 7 -20.79 4.04 -0.38
N ALA A 8 -19.48 4.19 -0.25
CA ALA A 8 -18.61 4.66 -1.32
C ALA A 8 -18.63 3.73 -2.54
N ALA A 9 -18.55 2.42 -2.31
CA ALA A 9 -18.69 1.41 -3.36
C ALA A 9 -20.06 1.52 -4.07
N GLY A 10 -21.15 1.67 -3.30
CA GLY A 10 -22.49 1.84 -3.86
C GLY A 10 -22.63 3.08 -4.76
N MET A 11 -21.98 4.20 -4.41
CA MET A 11 -22.01 5.44 -5.22
C MET A 11 -21.37 5.26 -6.60
N ILE A 12 -20.43 4.33 -6.75
CA ILE A 12 -19.78 4.02 -8.03
C ILE A 12 -20.34 2.75 -8.69
N GLY A 13 -21.47 2.24 -8.20
CA GLY A 13 -22.14 1.07 -8.78
C GLY A 13 -21.49 -0.28 -8.46
N LEU A 14 -20.59 -0.35 -7.45
CA LEU A 14 -20.04 -1.62 -7.00
C LEU A 14 -20.97 -2.30 -5.99
N SER A 15 -21.31 -3.56 -6.25
CA SER A 15 -22.02 -4.40 -5.28
C SER A 15 -21.10 -4.79 -4.11
N HIS A 16 -21.71 -5.09 -2.97
CA HIS A 16 -20.97 -5.58 -1.80
C HIS A 16 -20.17 -6.85 -2.12
N GLU A 17 -20.76 -7.80 -2.86
CA GLU A 17 -20.10 -9.04 -3.26
C GLU A 17 -18.83 -8.77 -4.08
N ARG A 18 -18.89 -7.85 -5.05
CA ARG A 18 -17.72 -7.43 -5.83
C ARG A 18 -16.68 -6.74 -4.96
N LEU A 19 -17.12 -5.90 -4.02
CA LEU A 19 -16.22 -5.25 -3.07
C LEU A 19 -15.47 -6.26 -2.19
N PHE A 20 -16.15 -7.31 -1.70
CA PHE A 20 -15.53 -8.41 -0.94
C PHE A 20 -14.54 -9.23 -1.79
N GLN A 21 -14.77 -9.37 -3.10
CA GLN A 21 -13.84 -10.05 -4.00
C GLN A 21 -12.60 -9.20 -4.32
N LEU A 22 -12.72 -7.88 -4.23
CA LEU A 22 -11.64 -6.94 -4.57
C LEU A 22 -10.74 -6.60 -3.38
N LEU A 23 -11.31 -6.55 -2.16
CA LEU A 23 -10.54 -6.26 -0.95
C LEU A 23 -9.98 -7.55 -0.34
N PRO A 24 -8.78 -7.51 0.29
CA PRO A 24 -8.30 -8.63 1.08
C PRO A 24 -9.30 -9.01 2.17
N SER A 25 -9.48 -10.32 2.38
CA SER A 25 -10.24 -10.82 3.53
C SER A 25 -9.58 -10.36 4.83
N GLU A 26 -10.40 -9.96 5.82
CA GLU A 26 -9.92 -9.59 7.16
C GLU A 26 -8.93 -8.40 7.17
N LEU A 27 -9.11 -7.45 6.23
CA LEU A 27 -8.38 -6.20 6.24
C LEU A 27 -8.74 -5.35 7.47
N THR A 28 -7.73 -4.97 8.23
CA THR A 28 -7.79 -3.92 9.26
C THR A 28 -6.89 -2.77 8.83
N LEU A 29 -7.39 -1.54 8.86
CA LEU A 29 -6.66 -0.32 8.49
C LEU A 29 -6.78 0.69 9.64
N TRP A 30 -5.65 1.25 10.06
CA TRP A 30 -5.57 2.33 11.04
C TRP A 30 -5.12 3.61 10.37
N VAL A 31 -5.81 4.70 10.68
CA VAL A 31 -5.53 6.04 10.17
C VAL A 31 -5.41 6.96 11.38
N ASP A 32 -4.18 7.20 11.82
CA ASP A 32 -3.86 8.04 12.96
C ASP A 32 -3.12 9.31 12.49
N PRO A 33 -3.06 10.38 13.29
CA PRO A 33 -2.17 11.49 13.00
C PRO A 33 -0.74 11.00 12.82
N PHE A 34 -0.15 11.36 11.67
CA PHE A 34 1.23 11.05 11.26
C PHE A 34 1.52 9.58 10.91
N GLU A 35 0.55 8.66 10.97
CA GLU A 35 0.77 7.23 10.71
C GLU A 35 -0.45 6.58 10.06
N VAL A 36 -0.23 5.79 9.01
CA VAL A 36 -1.24 4.90 8.43
C VAL A 36 -0.65 3.51 8.31
N SER A 37 -1.31 2.54 8.91
CA SER A 37 -0.85 1.15 8.93
C SER A 37 -2.02 0.19 8.70
N TYR A 38 -1.72 -1.03 8.26
CA TYR A 38 -2.73 -2.04 8.01
C TYR A 38 -2.28 -3.43 8.44
N ARG A 39 -3.25 -4.33 8.56
CA ARG A 39 -3.09 -5.76 8.79
C ARG A 39 -4.06 -6.53 7.91
N ILE A 40 -3.64 -7.70 7.41
CA ILE A 40 -4.49 -8.64 6.68
C ILE A 40 -4.48 -9.96 7.44
N GLY A 41 -5.65 -10.44 7.87
CA GLY A 41 -5.80 -11.62 8.72
C GLY A 41 -5.61 -11.30 10.21
N GLU A 42 -6.22 -12.11 11.08
CA GLU A 42 -6.13 -11.94 12.54
C GLU A 42 -4.67 -11.96 13.03
N ASP A 43 -3.90 -12.96 12.57
CA ASP A 43 -2.48 -13.17 12.89
C ASP A 43 -1.52 -12.47 11.90
N GLY A 44 -2.04 -11.54 11.08
CA GLY A 44 -1.24 -10.84 10.08
C GLY A 44 -0.20 -9.89 10.69
N SER A 45 0.92 -9.72 10.00
CA SER A 45 1.89 -8.65 10.32
C SER A 45 1.29 -7.26 10.09
N ILE A 46 1.70 -6.31 10.93
CA ILE A 46 1.35 -4.89 10.72
C ILE A 46 2.37 -4.28 9.77
N CYS A 47 1.88 -3.67 8.70
CA CYS A 47 2.67 -2.97 7.70
C CYS A 47 2.31 -1.48 7.69
N VAL A 48 3.32 -0.62 7.61
CA VAL A 48 3.16 0.83 7.55
C VAL A 48 3.03 1.27 6.08
N LEU A 49 1.95 1.97 5.75
CA LEU A 49 1.76 2.61 4.44
C LEU A 49 2.27 4.04 4.43
N TYR A 50 2.11 4.74 5.54
CA TYR A 50 2.54 6.12 5.70
C TYR A 50 3.05 6.37 7.10
N GLU A 51 4.15 7.11 7.20
CA GLU A 51 4.68 7.62 8.45
C GLU A 51 5.27 9.00 8.18
N SER A 52 5.07 9.91 9.13
CA SER A 52 5.67 11.24 9.09
C SER A 52 6.23 11.63 10.47
N PRO A 53 7.23 12.52 10.51
CA PRO A 53 7.79 12.97 11.77
C PRO A 53 6.72 13.65 12.62
N ARG A 54 6.52 13.15 13.84
CA ARG A 54 5.68 13.83 14.82
C ARG A 54 6.42 15.09 15.28
N ALA A 55 5.77 16.24 15.32
CA ALA A 55 6.35 17.45 15.89
C ALA A 55 6.70 17.18 17.37
N GLY A 56 7.99 16.92 17.65
CA GLY A 56 8.50 16.55 18.98
C GLY A 56 9.00 15.10 19.13
N GLY A 57 8.83 14.23 18.12
CA GLY A 57 9.36 12.87 18.12
C GLY A 57 10.60 12.76 17.23
N ALA A 58 11.77 12.54 17.82
CA ALA A 58 12.97 12.14 17.07
C ALA A 58 12.59 11.01 16.11
N ALA A 59 12.87 11.19 14.82
CA ALA A 59 12.60 10.21 13.77
C ALA A 59 13.04 8.83 14.26
N ARG A 60 12.08 7.97 14.62
CA ARG A 60 12.35 6.58 14.90
C ARG A 60 12.60 5.97 13.53
N THR A 61 13.84 6.05 13.04
CA THR A 61 14.30 5.20 11.95
C THR A 61 14.23 3.78 12.49
N ARG A 62 13.03 3.18 12.43
CA ARG A 62 12.84 1.77 12.72
C ARG A 62 13.51 1.07 11.55
N GLU A 63 14.66 0.48 11.83
CA GLU A 63 15.41 -0.28 10.84
C GLU A 63 14.45 -1.27 10.16
N ARG A 64 14.28 -1.09 8.85
CA ARG A 64 13.51 -1.99 8.00
C ARG A 64 13.95 -3.43 8.31
N PRO A 65 13.07 -4.33 8.80
CA PRO A 65 13.37 -5.75 8.75
C PRO A 65 13.53 -6.10 7.28
N SER A 66 14.73 -6.51 6.92
CA SER A 66 15.11 -6.96 5.60
C SER A 66 14.34 -8.23 5.21
N GLY A 67 13.22 -8.05 4.52
CA GLY A 67 12.55 -9.09 3.73
C GLY A 67 11.66 -8.34 2.74
N CYS A 68 12.09 -7.97 1.53
CA CYS A 68 12.71 -8.80 0.52
C CYS A 68 14.05 -8.23 0.06
N LYS A 69 15.14 -8.99 0.21
CA LYS A 69 16.43 -8.66 -0.42
C LYS A 69 16.37 -9.11 -1.89
N ALA A 70 16.12 -8.17 -2.81
CA ALA A 70 16.61 -8.28 -4.18
C ALA A 70 17.66 -7.17 -4.37
N GLU A 71 18.88 -7.61 -4.63
CA GLU A 71 20.11 -6.86 -4.64
C GLU A 71 20.17 -5.93 -5.86
N TRP A 72 20.13 -4.62 -5.63
CA TRP A 72 20.63 -3.65 -6.60
C TRP A 72 21.65 -2.76 -5.89
N ARG A 73 22.90 -3.25 -5.87
CA ARG A 73 24.06 -2.40 -5.62
C ARG A 73 24.33 -1.58 -6.87
N GLY A 74 24.63 -0.29 -6.68
CA GLY A 74 25.25 0.55 -7.70
C GLY A 74 24.41 1.78 -7.99
N GLY A 75 24.80 2.89 -7.38
CA GLY A 75 24.16 4.18 -7.60
C GLY A 75 24.20 4.66 -9.05
N ARG A 76 23.22 5.48 -9.39
CA ARG A 76 23.38 6.82 -9.95
C ARG A 76 21.99 7.41 -10.19
N CYS A 77 21.87 8.72 -9.99
CA CYS A 77 20.72 9.51 -10.41
C CYS A 77 20.43 9.34 -11.91
N SER A 78 19.14 9.45 -12.25
CA SER A 78 18.45 9.57 -13.56
C SER A 78 19.19 10.42 -14.63
N PRO A 79 18.82 10.45 -15.94
CA PRO A 79 17.45 10.29 -16.49
C PRO A 79 17.27 9.72 -17.94
N ALA A 80 16.01 9.76 -18.40
CA ALA A 80 15.50 9.89 -19.78
C ALA A 80 15.19 8.64 -20.63
N GLU A 81 13.93 8.66 -21.12
CA GLU A 81 13.32 8.06 -22.30
C GLU A 81 13.79 6.68 -22.83
N SER A 82 12.84 5.74 -22.86
CA SER A 82 12.52 5.02 -24.10
C SER A 82 11.18 4.32 -23.97
N TYR A 83 10.13 4.86 -24.60
CA TYR A 83 8.90 4.13 -24.86
C TYR A 83 9.16 3.16 -26.03
N GLY A 84 9.44 1.89 -25.71
CA GLY A 84 9.51 0.82 -26.69
C GLY A 84 8.11 0.35 -27.05
N VAL A 85 7.60 0.76 -28.22
CA VAL A 85 6.42 0.17 -28.85
C VAL A 85 6.71 -1.30 -29.20
N MET A 86 5.86 -2.22 -28.75
CA MET A 86 5.90 -3.62 -29.22
C MET A 86 4.86 -3.80 -30.32
N THR A 87 5.32 -3.86 -31.56
CA THR A 87 4.52 -4.26 -32.72
C THR A 87 4.24 -5.76 -32.62
N VAL A 88 2.96 -6.14 -32.64
CA VAL A 88 2.54 -7.53 -32.88
C VAL A 88 2.36 -7.72 -34.39
N SER A 89 3.12 -8.67 -34.96
CA SER A 89 2.91 -9.15 -36.34
C SER A 89 1.94 -10.34 -36.33
N SER A 90 1.17 -10.44 -37.42
CA SER A 90 0.01 -11.34 -37.66
C SER A 90 0.24 -12.83 -37.47
#